data_AF-A0A4U9VWY2-F1
#
_entry.id   AF-A0A4U9VWY2-F1
#
_cell.length_a   1.000
_cell.length_b   1.000
_cell.length_c   1.000
_cell.angle_alpha   90.00
_cell.angle_beta   90.00
_cell.angle_gamma   90.00
#
_symmetry.space_group_name_H-M   'P 1'
#
loop_
_entity.id
_entity.type
_entity.pdbx_description
1 polymer ?
#
loop_
_entity_poly.entity_id
_entity_poly.type
_entity_poly.pdbx_seq_one_letter_code
_entity_poly.pdbx_strand_id
1 'polypeptide(L)'
;MEKIKTFQRYELNRIRKNSSDSGLEYEKFGRSSNIMDYSDREINEMILGVYKDSRHLKVDAGYFIDVSNVKKVICILADVSYSRRIKPQRGTAIKLQDIRNFYVEDYFLETADKYGDSVRHKITGYLRRIGGISLGKGQYSHLYSVPNDFKTFYNDVPIDLFYPIQHYINGLFFGDDYHITSFDLIGNFSIIA
;
A
#
# COMPACT_ATOMS: atom_id res chain seq x y z
N MET A 1 -13.80 -7.72 4.96
CA MET A 1 -12.84 -8.24 5.96
C MET A 1 -11.46 -8.19 5.34
N GLU A 2 -10.64 -7.22 5.73
CA GLU A 2 -9.30 -7.00 5.19
C GLU A 2 -8.43 -8.23 5.42
N LYS A 3 -7.94 -8.83 4.33
CA LYS A 3 -6.99 -9.94 4.41
C LYS A 3 -5.58 -9.39 4.24
N ILE A 4 -5.02 -8.88 5.32
CA ILE A 4 -3.58 -8.63 5.39
C ILE A 4 -2.84 -9.96 5.59
N LYS A 5 -1.57 -10.03 5.20
CA LYS A 5 -0.73 -11.19 5.47
C LYS A 5 -0.77 -11.57 6.96
N THR A 6 -0.93 -12.86 7.25
CA THR A 6 -0.97 -13.38 8.61
C THR A 6 0.24 -14.26 8.91
N PHE A 7 0.74 -14.18 10.14
CA PHE A 7 1.79 -15.05 10.67
C PHE A 7 1.21 -16.16 11.52
N GLN A 8 1.90 -17.30 11.58
CA GLN A 8 1.44 -18.44 12.37
C GLN A 8 1.65 -18.18 13.87
N ARG A 9 0.82 -18.81 14.70
CA ARG A 9 0.85 -18.61 16.16
C ARG A 9 2.23 -18.87 16.79
N TYR A 10 2.99 -19.83 16.27
CA TYR A 10 4.33 -20.11 16.79
C TYR A 10 5.32 -18.97 16.51
N GLU A 11 5.18 -18.28 15.37
CA GLU A 11 6.01 -17.12 15.01
C GLU A 11 5.70 -15.94 15.94
N LEU A 12 4.42 -15.69 16.20
CA LEU A 12 3.97 -14.66 17.13
C LEU A 12 4.43 -14.93 18.56
N ASN A 13 4.35 -16.18 19.02
CA ASN A 13 4.84 -16.58 20.33
C ASN A 13 6.37 -16.41 20.46
N ARG A 14 7.12 -16.64 19.37
CA ARG A 14 8.58 -16.39 19.37
C ARG A 14 8.88 -14.90 19.55
N ILE A 15 8.13 -14.03 18.90
CA ILE A 15 8.24 -12.57 19.05
C ILE A 15 7.95 -12.14 20.48
N ARG A 16 6.87 -12.65 21.09
CA ARG A 16 6.55 -12.35 22.50
C ARG A 16 7.67 -12.75 23.46
N LYS A 17 8.30 -13.91 23.23
CA LYS A 17 9.40 -14.41 24.06
C LYS A 17 10.69 -13.61 23.90
N ASN A 18 10.96 -13.10 22.70
CA ASN A 18 12.19 -12.39 22.34
C ASN A 18 11.87 -10.96 21.90
N SER A 19 11.08 -10.21 22.69
CA SER A 19 10.52 -8.94 22.26
C SER A 19 11.57 -7.86 22.03
N SER A 20 12.64 -7.84 22.84
CA SER A 20 13.79 -6.94 22.68
C SER A 20 14.47 -7.05 21.32
N ASP A 21 14.49 -8.25 20.74
CA ASP A 21 15.20 -8.55 19.50
C ASP A 21 14.25 -8.65 18.30
N SER A 22 12.96 -8.39 18.51
CA SER A 22 11.92 -8.55 17.49
C SER A 22 11.95 -7.45 16.42
N GLY A 23 12.60 -6.32 16.69
CA GLY A 23 12.59 -5.12 15.84
C GLY A 23 11.23 -4.41 15.79
N LEU A 24 10.32 -4.73 16.72
CA LEU A 24 9.05 -4.04 16.90
C LEU A 24 9.24 -2.79 17.78
N GLU A 25 8.57 -1.71 17.42
CA GLU A 25 8.65 -0.39 18.05
C GLU A 25 7.40 -0.13 18.93
N TYR A 26 6.87 -1.17 19.59
CA TYR A 26 5.62 -1.11 20.37
C TYR A 26 5.74 -0.23 21.61
N GLU A 27 6.94 -0.08 22.17
CA GLU A 27 7.20 0.84 23.29
C GLU A 27 7.05 2.31 22.88
N LYS A 28 7.33 2.63 21.60
CA LYS A 28 7.26 3.99 21.07
C LYS A 28 5.92 4.32 20.43
N PHE A 29 5.38 3.39 19.64
CA PHE A 29 4.22 3.62 18.79
C PHE A 29 2.98 2.79 19.17
N GLY A 30 3.09 1.87 20.13
CA GLY A 30 1.97 1.08 20.60
C GLY A 30 1.34 1.65 21.88
N ARG A 31 0.19 1.11 22.28
CA ARG A 31 -0.55 1.51 23.49
C ARG A 31 0.05 1.05 24.83
N SER A 32 1.03 0.16 24.80
CA SER A 32 1.70 -0.41 25.98
C SER A 32 3.17 -0.72 25.72
N SER A 33 4.01 -0.55 26.73
CA SER A 33 5.41 -0.97 26.71
C SER A 33 5.60 -2.46 26.99
N ASN A 34 4.52 -3.23 27.19
CA ASN A 34 4.57 -4.67 27.38
C ASN A 34 3.97 -5.41 26.18
N ILE A 35 4.80 -6.18 25.45
CA ILE A 35 4.35 -6.94 24.28
C ILE A 35 3.22 -7.94 24.59
N MET A 36 3.10 -8.38 25.85
CA MET A 36 2.10 -9.35 26.26
C MET A 36 0.68 -8.77 26.26
N ASP A 37 0.56 -7.44 26.34
CA ASP A 37 -0.73 -6.75 26.38
C ASP A 37 -1.41 -6.72 25.01
N TYR A 38 -0.67 -6.97 23.94
CA TYR A 38 -1.16 -6.97 22.56
C TYR A 38 -1.76 -8.32 22.18
N SER A 39 -2.82 -8.29 21.38
CA SER A 39 -3.39 -9.44 20.71
C SER A 39 -2.51 -9.93 19.57
N ASP A 40 -2.75 -11.18 19.14
CA ASP A 40 -2.04 -11.76 17.98
C ASP A 40 -2.25 -10.94 16.70
N ARG A 41 -3.42 -10.31 16.54
CA ARG A 41 -3.69 -9.40 15.42
C ARG A 41 -2.85 -8.13 15.49
N GLU A 42 -2.76 -7.49 16.66
CA GLU A 42 -1.94 -6.29 16.83
C GLU A 42 -0.46 -6.60 16.57
N ILE A 43 0.06 -7.72 17.09
CA ILE A 43 1.45 -8.13 16.81
C ILE A 43 1.64 -8.40 15.31
N ASN A 44 0.67 -9.05 14.66
CA ASN A 44 0.71 -9.29 13.21
C ASN A 44 0.82 -7.97 12.41
N GLU A 45 0.02 -6.96 12.77
CA GLU A 45 0.05 -5.63 12.18
C GLU A 45 1.41 -4.94 12.44
N MET A 46 1.94 -5.02 13.66
CA MET A 46 3.25 -4.45 14.02
C MET A 46 4.41 -5.06 13.23
N ILE A 47 4.41 -6.38 13.00
CA ILE A 47 5.41 -7.05 12.14
C ILE A 47 5.39 -6.48 10.73
N LEU A 48 4.20 -6.11 10.24
CA LEU A 48 4.03 -5.50 8.93
C LEU A 48 4.37 -4.00 8.91
N GLY A 49 4.64 -3.41 10.08
CA GLY A 49 4.98 -2.01 10.26
C GLY A 49 3.77 -1.11 10.51
N VAL A 50 2.64 -1.66 10.95
CA VAL A 50 1.38 -0.94 11.17
C VAL A 50 1.15 -0.76 12.67
N TYR A 51 1.10 0.50 13.11
CA TYR A 51 0.82 0.88 14.50
C TYR A 51 -0.43 1.76 14.52
N LYS A 52 -1.61 1.13 14.68
CA LYS A 52 -2.91 1.81 14.50
C LYS A 52 -3.20 2.84 15.59
N ASP A 53 -2.87 2.53 16.85
CA ASP A 53 -3.17 3.39 17.99
C ASP A 53 -2.52 4.77 17.86
N SER A 54 -1.27 4.81 17.39
CA SER A 54 -0.54 6.04 17.12
C SER A 54 -0.65 6.51 15.67
N ARG A 55 -1.32 5.74 14.79
CA ARG A 55 -1.39 5.97 13.34
C ARG A 55 -0.04 6.10 12.64
N HIS A 56 0.92 5.27 13.04
CA HIS A 56 2.25 5.26 12.43
C HIS A 56 2.45 4.08 11.49
N LEU A 57 3.04 4.36 10.32
CA LEU A 57 3.39 3.38 9.30
C LEU A 57 4.90 3.33 9.07
N LYS A 58 5.48 2.12 9.10
CA LYS A 58 6.87 1.88 8.68
C LYS A 58 6.97 1.84 7.15
N VAL A 59 7.57 2.87 6.58
CA VAL A 59 7.75 3.02 5.12
C VAL A 59 8.95 2.23 4.61
N ASP A 60 9.13 2.16 3.30
CA ASP A 60 10.14 1.29 2.66
C ASP A 60 11.58 1.60 3.10
N ALA A 61 11.87 2.87 3.40
CA ALA A 61 13.17 3.32 3.90
C ALA A 61 13.44 2.96 5.37
N GLY A 62 12.50 2.30 6.06
CA GLY A 62 12.69 1.74 7.40
C GLY A 62 12.33 2.65 8.57
N TYR A 63 11.94 3.90 8.32
CA TYR A 63 11.43 4.81 9.35
C TYR A 63 9.89 4.85 9.39
N PHE A 64 9.35 5.57 10.36
CA PHE A 64 7.91 5.71 10.60
C PHE A 64 7.40 7.09 10.24
N ILE A 65 6.22 7.16 9.62
CA ILE A 65 5.47 8.40 9.40
C ILE A 65 4.12 8.33 10.09
N ASP A 66 3.59 9.47 10.54
CA ASP A 66 2.20 9.61 10.96
C ASP A 66 1.31 9.69 9.72
N VAL A 67 0.46 8.68 9.52
CA VAL A 67 -0.43 8.64 8.35
C VAL A 67 -1.57 9.65 8.45
N SER A 68 -1.86 10.19 9.64
CA SER A 68 -2.85 11.26 9.83
C SER A 68 -2.46 12.54 9.10
N ASN A 69 -1.16 12.74 8.85
CA ASN A 69 -0.65 13.93 8.16
C ASN A 69 -0.51 13.70 6.65
N VAL A 70 -0.94 12.56 6.11
CA VAL A 70 -0.90 12.28 4.67
C VAL A 70 -1.95 13.11 3.94
N LYS A 71 -1.50 13.90 2.97
CA LYS A 71 -2.37 14.75 2.15
C LYS A 71 -2.74 14.10 0.83
N LYS A 72 -1.85 13.25 0.30
CA LYS A 72 -1.95 12.75 -1.07
C LYS A 72 -1.22 11.44 -1.24
N VAL A 73 -1.73 10.61 -2.15
CA VAL A 73 -1.03 9.44 -2.67
C VAL A 73 -0.55 9.70 -4.09
N ILE A 74 0.63 9.18 -4.42
CA ILE A 74 1.17 9.21 -5.77
C ILE A 74 1.39 7.76 -6.23
N CYS A 75 0.92 7.43 -7.42
CA CYS A 75 1.17 6.15 -8.08
C CYS A 75 1.89 6.39 -9.41
N ILE A 76 3.02 5.70 -9.61
CA ILE A 76 3.80 5.73 -10.85
C ILE A 76 3.42 4.50 -11.69
N LEU A 77 2.56 4.70 -12.68
CA LEU A 77 2.13 3.66 -13.61
C LEU A 77 3.10 3.56 -14.78
N ALA A 78 3.70 2.38 -14.93
CA ALA A 78 4.73 2.12 -15.93
C ALA A 78 4.19 1.45 -17.19
N ASP A 79 3.22 0.53 -17.09
CA ASP A 79 2.59 -0.13 -18.24
C ASP A 79 1.23 -0.75 -17.89
N VAL A 80 0.55 -1.32 -18.88
CA VAL A 80 -0.69 -2.10 -18.71
C VAL A 80 -0.67 -3.36 -19.59
N SER A 81 -1.32 -4.43 -19.11
CA SER A 81 -1.65 -5.58 -19.96
C SER A 81 -3.10 -5.50 -20.41
N TYR A 82 -3.41 -6.12 -21.55
CA TYR A 82 -4.75 -6.10 -22.13
C TYR A 82 -5.49 -7.42 -21.89
N SER A 83 -6.81 -7.33 -21.73
CA SER A 83 -7.71 -8.47 -21.56
C SER A 83 -7.83 -9.31 -22.84
N ARG A 84 -7.64 -8.66 -23.99
CA ARG A 84 -7.67 -9.26 -25.33
C ARG A 84 -6.36 -8.94 -26.06
N ARG A 85 -6.06 -9.64 -27.16
CA ARG A 85 -4.94 -9.27 -28.04
C ARG A 85 -5.25 -7.95 -28.75
N ILE A 86 -5.02 -6.86 -28.05
CA ILE A 86 -5.17 -5.50 -28.55
C ILE A 86 -3.77 -4.97 -28.80
N LYS A 87 -3.57 -4.35 -29.96
CA LYS A 87 -2.37 -3.57 -30.28
C LYS A 87 -2.82 -2.12 -30.39
N PRO A 88 -2.87 -1.36 -29.27
CA PRO A 88 -3.26 0.03 -29.36
C PRO A 88 -2.26 0.77 -30.24
N GLN A 89 -2.75 1.74 -31.00
CA GLN A 89 -1.88 2.65 -31.72
C GLN A 89 -1.12 3.50 -30.70
N ARG A 90 0.17 3.76 -30.96
CA ARG A 90 0.96 4.61 -30.05
C ARG A 90 0.33 6.00 -29.98
N GLY A 91 0.21 6.55 -28.78
CA GLY A 91 -0.35 7.89 -28.55
C GLY A 91 -1.88 7.95 -28.50
N THR A 92 -2.60 6.84 -28.68
CA THR A 92 -4.06 6.83 -28.45
C THR A 92 -4.39 6.52 -27.00
N ALA A 93 -5.44 7.16 -26.50
CA ALA A 93 -5.98 6.84 -25.18
C ALA A 93 -6.41 5.36 -25.09
N ILE A 94 -6.12 4.73 -23.96
CA ILE A 94 -6.42 3.33 -23.68
C ILE A 94 -7.78 3.28 -22.95
N LYS A 95 -8.69 2.42 -23.41
CA LYS A 95 -9.95 2.20 -22.69
C LYS A 95 -9.70 1.37 -21.45
N LEU A 96 -10.23 1.81 -20.32
CA LEU A 96 -10.13 1.12 -19.04
C LEU A 96 -10.67 -0.31 -19.15
N GLN A 97 -11.75 -0.52 -19.90
CA GLN A 97 -12.36 -1.83 -20.10
C GLN A 97 -11.43 -2.88 -20.75
N ASP A 98 -10.48 -2.41 -21.56
CA ASP A 98 -9.54 -3.24 -22.31
C ASP A 98 -8.32 -3.66 -21.47
N ILE A 99 -8.06 -2.96 -20.36
CA ILE A 99 -6.96 -3.25 -19.45
C ILE A 99 -7.30 -4.49 -18.60
N ARG A 100 -6.32 -5.38 -18.42
CA ARG A 100 -6.39 -6.56 -17.54
C ARG A 100 -5.66 -6.32 -16.23
N ASN A 101 -4.43 -5.83 -16.29
CA ASN A 101 -3.65 -5.45 -15.11
C ASN A 101 -2.92 -4.15 -15.39
N PHE A 102 -2.79 -3.36 -14.35
CA PHE A 102 -1.85 -2.25 -14.28
C PHE A 102 -0.50 -2.73 -13.78
N TYR A 103 0.58 -2.19 -14.35
CA TYR A 103 1.94 -2.41 -13.89
C TYR A 103 2.53 -1.13 -13.32
N VAL A 104 2.67 -1.12 -12.01
CA VAL A 104 3.09 0.01 -11.21
C VAL A 104 4.58 -0.11 -10.88
N GLU A 105 5.31 0.97 -11.04
CA GLU A 105 6.68 1.08 -10.57
C GLU A 105 6.67 1.31 -9.06
N ASP A 106 5.99 2.36 -8.60
CA ASP A 106 5.97 2.75 -7.21
C ASP A 106 4.71 3.46 -6.71
N TYR A 107 4.46 3.31 -5.41
CA TYR A 107 3.50 4.08 -4.62
C TYR A 107 4.20 4.93 -3.58
N PHE A 108 3.71 6.15 -3.38
CA PHE A 108 4.19 7.07 -2.35
C PHE A 108 3.03 7.69 -1.57
N LEU A 109 3.26 7.95 -0.29
CA LEU A 109 2.45 8.86 0.51
C LEU A 109 3.17 10.20 0.62
N GLU A 110 2.44 11.29 0.41
CA GLU A 110 2.94 12.65 0.59
C GLU A 110 2.30 13.27 1.83
N THR A 111 3.12 13.63 2.82
CA THR A 111 2.71 14.18 4.11
C THR A 111 2.74 15.71 4.13
N ALA A 112 2.00 16.29 5.09
CA ALA A 112 2.04 17.70 5.40
C ALA A 112 3.41 18.13 5.93
N ASP A 113 3.94 17.33 6.86
CA ASP A 113 5.19 17.58 7.57
C ASP A 113 6.30 16.68 7.02
N LYS A 114 7.53 17.19 7.06
CA LYS A 114 8.70 16.42 6.63
C LYS A 114 9.08 15.38 7.67
N TYR A 115 9.47 14.21 7.19
CA TYR A 115 10.34 13.31 7.94
C TYR A 115 11.77 13.46 7.43
N GLY A 116 12.65 14.02 8.27
CA GLY A 116 13.96 14.51 7.80
C GLY A 116 13.76 15.62 6.79
N ASP A 117 14.26 15.44 5.56
CA ASP A 117 14.16 16.43 4.47
C ASP A 117 13.07 16.13 3.44
N SER A 118 12.35 15.00 3.55
CA SER A 118 11.36 14.57 2.57
C SER A 118 9.93 14.65 3.11
N VAL A 119 9.01 15.09 2.25
CA VAL A 119 7.55 14.95 2.44
C VAL A 119 6.98 13.75 1.68
N ARG A 120 7.79 13.08 0.86
CA ARG A 120 7.37 11.97 0.00
C ARG A 120 8.00 10.68 0.49
N HIS A 121 7.15 9.68 0.73
CA HIS A 121 7.55 8.44 1.40
C HIS A 121 7.10 7.24 0.58
N LYS A 122 8.05 6.43 0.13
CA LYS A 122 7.80 5.24 -0.68
C LYS A 122 7.16 4.14 0.17
N ILE A 123 6.06 3.55 -0.31
CA ILE A 123 5.29 2.51 0.39
C ILE A 123 5.05 1.25 -0.46
N THR A 124 5.65 1.15 -1.65
CA THR A 124 5.45 0.01 -2.55
C THR A 124 5.82 -1.32 -1.90
N GLY A 125 6.97 -1.35 -1.21
CA GLY A 125 7.46 -2.50 -0.45
C GLY A 125 6.55 -2.86 0.72
N TYR A 126 6.02 -1.86 1.43
CA TYR A 126 4.96 -2.06 2.42
C TYR A 126 3.72 -2.72 1.81
N LEU A 127 3.15 -2.14 0.74
CA LEU A 127 1.94 -2.68 0.09
C LEU A 127 2.16 -4.12 -0.39
N ARG A 128 3.35 -4.43 -0.90
CA ARG A 128 3.73 -5.80 -1.27
C ARG A 128 3.82 -6.71 -0.04
N ARG A 129 4.48 -6.25 1.03
CA ARG A 129 4.70 -7.01 2.27
C ARG A 129 3.39 -7.39 2.96
N ILE A 130 2.42 -6.48 2.97
CA ILE A 130 1.09 -6.69 3.55
C ILE A 130 0.17 -7.53 2.65
N GLY A 131 0.54 -7.70 1.38
CA GLY A 131 -0.22 -8.47 0.38
C GLY A 131 -1.24 -7.66 -0.39
N GLY A 132 -1.18 -6.33 -0.35
CA GLY A 132 -2.08 -5.44 -1.08
C GLY A 132 -1.76 -5.31 -2.56
N ILE A 133 -0.52 -5.59 -2.97
CA ILE A 133 -0.10 -5.69 -4.37
C ILE A 133 0.84 -6.88 -4.58
N SER A 134 0.94 -7.37 -5.82
CA SER A 134 1.79 -8.50 -6.19
C SER A 134 2.90 -8.07 -7.15
N LEU A 135 3.95 -8.89 -7.32
CA LEU A 135 4.87 -8.70 -8.45
C LEU A 135 4.21 -9.13 -9.76
N GLY A 136 4.56 -8.45 -10.85
CA GLY A 136 4.19 -8.86 -12.19
C GLY A 136 4.83 -10.19 -12.60
N LYS A 137 4.37 -10.73 -13.73
CA LYS A 137 4.85 -12.00 -14.29
C LYS A 137 5.43 -11.78 -15.68
N GLY A 138 6.30 -12.68 -16.12
CA GLY A 138 6.93 -12.62 -17.44
C GLY A 138 7.75 -11.35 -17.61
N GLN A 139 7.49 -10.59 -18.68
CA GLN A 139 8.19 -9.33 -18.97
C GLN A 139 8.01 -8.24 -17.89
N TYR A 140 6.99 -8.39 -17.03
CA TYR A 140 6.66 -7.43 -15.97
C TYR A 140 7.18 -7.84 -14.58
N SER A 141 8.11 -8.80 -14.50
CA SER A 141 8.64 -9.31 -13.23
C SER A 141 9.37 -8.28 -12.36
N HIS A 142 9.74 -7.14 -12.94
CA HIS A 142 10.39 -6.01 -12.27
C HIS A 142 9.41 -4.92 -11.81
N LEU A 143 8.11 -5.06 -12.13
CA LEU A 143 7.04 -4.13 -11.75
C LEU A 143 6.04 -4.80 -10.82
N TYR A 144 5.22 -3.99 -10.15
CA TYR A 144 4.12 -4.46 -9.34
C TYR A 144 2.84 -4.54 -10.16
N SER A 145 2.05 -5.58 -9.97
CA SER A 145 0.81 -5.84 -10.69
C SER A 145 -0.38 -5.56 -9.80
N VAL A 146 -1.32 -4.77 -10.35
CA VAL A 146 -2.65 -4.53 -9.78
C VAL A 146 -3.69 -4.98 -10.80
N PRO A 147 -4.56 -5.95 -10.49
CA PRO A 147 -5.66 -6.34 -11.37
C PRO A 147 -6.59 -5.17 -11.67
N ASN A 148 -7.20 -5.15 -12.86
CA ASN A 148 -8.25 -4.20 -13.21
C ASN A 148 -9.61 -4.90 -13.13
N ASP A 149 -10.05 -5.18 -11.91
CA ASP A 149 -11.22 -5.99 -11.63
C ASP A 149 -12.51 -5.15 -11.61
N PHE A 150 -12.44 -3.93 -11.07
CA PHE A 150 -13.61 -3.04 -11.01
C PHE A 150 -13.91 -2.36 -12.34
N LYS A 151 -12.86 -2.01 -13.11
CA LYS A 151 -12.99 -1.34 -14.41
C LYS A 151 -13.84 -0.06 -14.37
N THR A 152 -13.69 0.71 -13.30
CA THR A 152 -14.36 2.01 -13.13
C THR A 152 -13.39 3.08 -12.65
N PHE A 153 -13.80 4.33 -12.75
CA PHE A 153 -13.06 5.48 -12.27
C PHE A 153 -13.60 5.98 -10.91
N TYR A 154 -12.71 6.52 -10.10
CA TYR A 154 -12.99 7.34 -8.94
C TYR A 154 -12.15 8.61 -9.04
N ASN A 155 -12.80 9.79 -9.12
CA ASN A 155 -12.12 11.08 -9.31
C ASN A 155 -11.09 11.05 -10.46
N ASP A 156 -11.52 10.60 -11.65
CA ASP A 156 -10.71 10.49 -12.87
C ASP A 156 -9.50 9.54 -12.79
N VAL A 157 -9.39 8.73 -11.73
CA VAL A 157 -8.38 7.68 -11.58
C VAL A 157 -9.03 6.29 -11.62
N PRO A 158 -8.44 5.28 -12.30
CA PRO A 158 -8.91 3.90 -12.19
C PRO A 158 -8.95 3.44 -10.73
N ILE A 159 -10.13 3.06 -10.22
CA ILE A 159 -10.31 2.77 -8.79
C ILE A 159 -9.42 1.62 -8.30
N ASP A 160 -9.14 0.65 -9.17
CA ASP A 160 -8.26 -0.48 -8.86
C ASP A 160 -6.84 -0.03 -8.46
N LEU A 161 -6.33 1.07 -9.03
CA LEU A 161 -5.03 1.64 -8.64
C LEU A 161 -5.07 2.33 -7.26
N PHE A 162 -6.26 2.74 -6.82
CA PHE A 162 -6.47 3.38 -5.54
C PHE A 162 -6.87 2.39 -4.43
N TYR A 163 -7.46 1.25 -4.80
CA TYR A 163 -7.91 0.19 -3.90
C TYR A 163 -6.87 -0.22 -2.84
N PRO A 164 -5.55 -0.33 -3.14
CA PRO A 164 -4.57 -0.63 -2.12
C PRO A 164 -4.49 0.41 -1.00
N ILE A 165 -4.76 1.68 -1.31
CA ILE A 165 -4.79 2.76 -0.33
C ILE A 165 -6.06 2.71 0.49
N GLN A 166 -7.20 2.50 -0.16
CA GLN A 166 -8.50 2.44 0.52
C GLN A 166 -8.49 1.36 1.60
N HIS A 167 -8.02 0.16 1.30
CA HIS A 167 -8.11 -0.94 2.27
C HIS A 167 -6.87 -1.15 3.12
N TYR A 168 -5.67 -0.88 2.60
CA TYR A 168 -4.43 -1.13 3.34
C TYR A 168 -3.79 0.14 3.91
N ILE A 169 -4.44 1.29 3.78
CA ILE A 169 -4.11 2.50 4.54
C ILE A 169 -5.36 3.03 5.23
N ASN A 170 -6.39 3.45 4.47
CA ASN A 170 -7.57 4.09 5.06
C ASN A 170 -8.27 3.11 6.03
N GLY A 171 -8.59 1.90 5.56
CA GLY A 171 -9.28 0.88 6.36
C GLY A 171 -8.49 0.46 7.60
N LEU A 172 -7.19 0.24 7.46
CA LEU A 172 -6.33 -0.19 8.57
C LEU A 172 -6.16 0.89 9.66
N PHE A 173 -5.96 2.15 9.29
CA PHE A 173 -5.60 3.21 10.25
C PHE A 173 -6.80 4.04 10.74
N PHE A 174 -7.85 4.15 9.93
CA PHE A 174 -8.98 5.04 10.20
C PHE A 174 -10.32 4.29 10.28
N GLY A 175 -10.39 3.05 9.77
CA GLY A 175 -11.61 2.24 9.80
C GLY A 175 -12.64 2.65 8.74
N ASP A 176 -12.22 3.41 7.73
CA ASP A 176 -13.03 3.83 6.59
C ASP A 176 -12.23 3.71 5.27
N ASP A 177 -12.89 3.76 4.11
CA ASP A 177 -12.22 3.62 2.81
C ASP A 177 -11.85 5.00 2.17
N TYR A 178 -12.19 6.12 2.80
CA TYR A 178 -12.25 7.45 2.17
C TYR A 178 -11.52 8.56 2.96
N HIS A 179 -10.61 8.20 3.88
CA HIS A 179 -9.86 9.17 4.66
C HIS A 179 -8.89 9.99 3.79
N ILE A 180 -7.91 9.32 3.19
CA ILE A 180 -7.03 9.91 2.17
C ILE A 180 -7.73 9.73 0.83
N THR A 181 -8.01 10.82 0.09
CA THR A 181 -8.76 10.76 -1.20
C THR A 181 -8.03 11.40 -2.37
N SER A 182 -7.02 12.25 -2.11
CA SER A 182 -6.21 12.86 -3.16
C SER A 182 -5.23 11.84 -3.71
N PHE A 183 -5.30 11.61 -5.01
CA PHE A 183 -4.49 10.61 -5.70
C PHE A 183 -3.97 11.15 -7.03
N ASP A 184 -2.65 11.21 -7.17
CA ASP A 184 -1.97 11.57 -8.41
C ASP A 184 -1.49 10.31 -9.12
N LEU A 185 -1.99 10.09 -10.33
CA LEU A 185 -1.50 9.05 -11.23
C LEU A 185 -0.47 9.64 -12.19
N ILE A 186 0.79 9.23 -12.07
CA ILE A 186 1.88 9.62 -12.96
C ILE A 186 2.12 8.47 -13.95
N GLY A 187 2.03 8.75 -15.24
CA GLY A 187 2.30 7.77 -16.28
C GLY A 187 2.30 8.40 -17.68
N ASN A 188 2.77 7.64 -18.66
CA ASN A 188 2.89 8.11 -20.05
C ASN A 188 1.68 7.75 -20.92
N PHE A 189 0.58 7.30 -20.32
CA PHE A 189 -0.62 6.86 -21.02
C PHE A 189 -1.84 7.64 -20.54
N SER A 190 -2.71 7.99 -21.48
CA SER A 190 -4.05 8.47 -21.17
C SER A 190 -4.97 7.25 -21.06
N ILE A 191 -5.69 7.12 -19.95
CA ILE A 191 -6.71 6.09 -19.75
C ILE A 191 -8.08 6.78 -19.76
N ILE A 192 -9.01 6.24 -20.52
CA ILE A 192 -10.39 6.74 -20.66
C ILE A 192 -11.39 5.64 -20.31
N ALA A 193 -12.65 5.99 -20.07
CA ALA A 193 -13.74 5.05 -19.83
C ALA A 193 -13.89 3.98 -20.95
#